data_AF-A0A7V4Q6C2-F1
#
_entry.id   AF-A0A7V4Q6C2-F1
#
_cell.length_a   1.000
_cell.length_b   1.000
_cell.length_c   1.000
_cell.angle_alpha   90.00
_cell.angle_beta   90.00
_cell.angle_gamma   90.00
#
_symmetry.space_group_name_H-M   'P 1'
#
loop_
_entity.id
_entity.type
_entity.pdbx_description
1 polymer ?
#
loop_
_entity_poly.entity_id
_entity_poly.type
_entity_poly.pdbx_seq_one_letter_code
_entity_poly.pdbx_strand_id
1 'polypeptide(L)'
;MPTESSDKQKKQKSLLVRVCDCWMEAVAAGFTGDKYQKRSRFTLLLLTALFLTLLIMPSPQFLSVNYREGDIATSDIRATQDYLIEDLLLTEKKRAEAEGAAPYVYSLDSNANLEIVRRFEEALSLLRDQEKPGMQGRAAVAAALAVEISTKEAAALSRVRQDRAFLADLGRQLAPFYRLRIVADRAKFAADQRHGVLVVDPGTKQEVAAGDYSSSTDLAGVRRTLASLLLTQGAAERDLQTLKGVVMRMISPNLTFDKNGTEDKKGEARAAVRPVLFKMKRGEMIVRVGERVSSEQAMKLEKIFKSKSLTPVVSGFGIFGLVLVLCYAPYRFGQKNIRKFKLTNKDILLLSLLTVTNFALLKLVFTVSSALGGIFPSVDTASYFYLFPFAASAIIVRIILNSEVALVYCAVCAPLTGIMLNNSLPVVIYALLGGIVGAHGVRQCKQRGTIYSAGLKVSVVNMAMALCFHIYGDNPFSLQTVYCVAFALIGGFINAVYVSGTIPLVEGVFQYTTDVKLLELANLNSPLLRELMVRAPGTYHHSVLVGNMVEAGA
;
A
#
# COMPACT_ATOMS: atom_id res chain seq x y z
N MET A 1 -74.63 -20.73 -3.26
CA MET A 1 -73.81 -21.95 -3.16
C MET A 1 -72.35 -21.56 -3.39
N PRO A 2 -71.46 -21.70 -2.40
CA PRO A 2 -70.04 -21.44 -2.61
C PRO A 2 -69.45 -22.62 -3.38
N THR A 3 -68.79 -22.35 -4.49
CA THR A 3 -68.21 -23.36 -5.38
C THR A 3 -66.94 -23.95 -4.78
N GLU A 4 -66.91 -25.28 -4.63
CA GLU A 4 -65.78 -26.09 -4.14
C GLU A 4 -64.45 -25.92 -4.90
N SER A 5 -64.43 -25.17 -6.00
CA SER A 5 -63.24 -24.93 -6.81
C SER A 5 -62.26 -23.90 -6.21
N SER A 6 -62.73 -22.96 -5.38
CA SER A 6 -61.86 -21.94 -4.77
C SER A 6 -61.01 -22.53 -3.62
N ASP A 7 -61.53 -23.53 -2.91
CA ASP A 7 -60.86 -24.12 -1.75
C ASP A 7 -59.78 -25.16 -2.15
N LYS A 8 -59.90 -25.76 -3.34
CA LYS A 8 -58.86 -26.65 -3.89
C LYS A 8 -57.62 -25.91 -4.40
N GLN A 9 -57.76 -24.70 -4.96
CA GLN A 9 -56.60 -23.90 -5.39
C GLN A 9 -55.78 -23.36 -4.21
N LYS A 10 -56.40 -23.10 -3.06
CA LYS A 10 -55.68 -22.69 -1.84
C LYS A 10 -54.84 -23.82 -1.25
N LYS A 11 -55.23 -25.09 -1.44
CA LYS A 11 -54.63 -26.28 -0.81
C LYS A 11 -53.33 -26.79 -1.47
N GLN A 12 -52.91 -26.20 -2.59
CA GLN A 12 -51.77 -26.68 -3.39
C GLN A 12 -50.58 -25.70 -3.42
N LYS A 13 -50.46 -24.79 -2.44
CA LYS A 13 -49.20 -24.07 -2.19
C LYS A 13 -48.31 -24.93 -1.30
N SER A 14 -47.08 -25.20 -1.76
CA SER A 14 -46.03 -25.84 -0.95
C SER A 14 -45.93 -25.19 0.43
N LEU A 15 -45.72 -25.99 1.47
CA LEU A 15 -45.66 -25.56 2.88
C LEU A 15 -44.60 -24.44 3.06
N LEU A 16 -43.51 -24.49 2.29
CA LEU A 16 -42.48 -23.44 2.23
C LEU A 16 -43.00 -22.09 1.70
N VAL A 17 -43.87 -22.11 0.69
CA VAL A 17 -44.44 -20.88 0.09
C VAL A 17 -45.38 -20.20 1.10
N ARG A 18 -46.18 -20.99 1.84
CA ARG A 18 -47.06 -20.44 2.89
C ARG A 18 -46.26 -19.86 4.07
N VAL A 19 -45.18 -20.52 4.47
CA VAL A 19 -44.31 -20.02 5.53
C VAL A 19 -43.63 -18.72 5.08
N CYS A 20 -43.15 -18.65 3.84
CA CYS A 20 -42.55 -17.45 3.29
C CYS A 20 -43.56 -16.29 3.18
N ASP A 21 -44.77 -16.56 2.67
CA ASP A 21 -45.87 -15.58 2.57
C ASP A 21 -46.23 -15.04 3.97
N CYS A 22 -46.38 -15.93 4.97
CA CYS A 22 -46.75 -15.55 6.34
C CYS A 22 -45.63 -14.78 7.05
N TRP A 23 -44.36 -15.17 6.85
CA TRP A 23 -43.21 -14.46 7.42
C TRP A 23 -43.07 -13.06 6.80
N MET A 24 -43.30 -12.94 5.50
CA MET A 24 -43.30 -11.64 4.82
C MET A 24 -44.47 -10.76 5.22
N GLU A 25 -45.67 -11.32 5.40
CA GLU A 25 -46.82 -10.58 5.93
C GLU A 25 -46.56 -10.10 7.37
N ALA A 26 -45.94 -10.92 8.22
CA ALA A 26 -45.58 -10.56 9.58
C ALA A 26 -44.53 -9.43 9.62
N VAL A 27 -43.50 -9.50 8.76
CA VAL A 27 -42.51 -8.42 8.60
C VAL A 27 -43.18 -7.17 8.04
N ALA A 28 -44.01 -7.27 7.00
CA ALA A 28 -44.71 -6.13 6.44
C ALA A 28 -45.64 -5.46 7.46
N ALA A 29 -46.37 -6.24 8.28
CA ALA A 29 -47.25 -5.74 9.33
C ALA A 29 -46.46 -5.05 10.46
N GLY A 30 -45.32 -5.61 10.87
CA GLY A 30 -44.47 -5.04 11.91
C GLY A 30 -43.87 -3.66 11.54
N PHE A 31 -43.58 -3.44 10.25
CA PHE A 31 -42.97 -2.19 9.77
C PHE A 31 -43.99 -1.14 9.28
N THR A 32 -45.26 -1.49 9.09
CA THR A 32 -46.31 -0.59 8.56
C THR A 32 -47.14 0.13 9.62
N GLY A 33 -47.00 -0.20 10.91
CA GLY A 33 -47.73 0.47 12.00
C GLY A 33 -47.33 1.95 12.20
N ASP A 34 -48.31 2.85 12.21
CA ASP A 34 -48.11 4.31 12.31
C ASP A 34 -47.44 4.77 13.61
N LYS A 35 -47.65 4.07 14.73
CA LYS A 35 -47.10 4.45 16.04
C LYS A 35 -45.56 4.44 16.12
N TYR A 36 -44.87 3.69 15.24
CA TYR A 36 -43.41 3.55 15.26
C TYR A 36 -42.72 3.94 13.95
N GLN A 37 -43.38 4.70 13.08
CA GLN A 37 -42.92 5.00 11.73
C GLN A 37 -41.47 5.53 11.65
N LYS A 38 -41.08 6.47 12.51
CA LYS A 38 -39.70 7.02 12.53
C LYS A 38 -38.67 5.99 12.98
N ARG A 39 -38.96 5.21 14.03
CA ARG A 39 -38.07 4.16 14.54
C ARG A 39 -37.89 3.05 13.51
N SER A 40 -39.00 2.58 12.93
CA SER A 40 -39.05 1.57 11.86
C SER A 40 -38.17 1.95 10.65
N ARG A 41 -38.26 3.21 10.18
CA ARG A 41 -37.40 3.72 9.09
C ARG A 41 -35.93 3.75 9.46
N PHE A 42 -35.59 4.16 10.68
CA PHE A 42 -34.21 4.22 11.14
C PHE A 42 -33.61 2.82 11.31
N THR A 43 -34.36 1.88 11.89
CA THR A 43 -33.94 0.48 12.01
C THR A 43 -33.73 -0.18 10.66
N LEU A 44 -34.61 0.10 9.70
CA LEU A 44 -34.50 -0.43 8.34
C LEU A 44 -33.28 0.13 7.61
N LEU A 45 -33.00 1.43 7.76
CA LEU A 45 -31.79 2.06 7.23
C LEU A 45 -30.51 1.44 7.83
N LEU A 46 -30.47 1.24 9.15
CA LEU A 46 -29.33 0.59 9.81
C LEU A 46 -29.12 -0.85 9.33
N LEU A 47 -30.20 -1.65 9.24
CA LEU A 47 -30.14 -3.01 8.74
C LEU A 47 -29.67 -3.06 7.28
N THR A 48 -30.20 -2.18 6.41
CA THR A 48 -29.73 -2.10 5.02
C THR A 48 -28.26 -1.76 4.94
N ALA A 49 -27.81 -0.79 5.72
CA ALA A 49 -26.41 -0.39 5.72
C ALA A 49 -25.52 -1.53 6.22
N LEU A 50 -25.96 -2.29 7.23
CA LEU A 50 -25.23 -3.44 7.75
C LEU A 50 -25.10 -4.55 6.70
N PHE A 51 -26.20 -4.95 6.05
CA PHE A 51 -26.18 -5.97 5.01
C PHE A 51 -25.36 -5.53 3.78
N LEU A 52 -25.54 -4.29 3.33
CA LEU A 52 -24.74 -3.74 2.23
C LEU A 52 -23.27 -3.68 2.59
N THR A 53 -22.91 -3.31 3.82
CA THR A 53 -21.52 -3.31 4.28
C THR A 53 -20.93 -4.71 4.20
N LEU A 54 -21.66 -5.73 4.66
CA LEU A 54 -21.21 -7.13 4.61
C LEU A 54 -21.04 -7.63 3.16
N LEU A 55 -21.89 -7.19 2.23
CA LEU A 55 -21.78 -7.54 0.81
C LEU A 55 -20.64 -6.78 0.10
N ILE A 56 -20.47 -5.50 0.42
CA ILE A 56 -19.47 -4.60 -0.18
C ILE A 56 -18.08 -4.95 0.33
N MET A 57 -17.95 -5.38 1.59
CA MET A 57 -16.68 -5.72 2.18
C MET A 57 -15.96 -6.72 1.27
N PRO A 58 -14.74 -6.41 0.79
CA PRO A 58 -13.92 -7.38 0.09
C PRO A 58 -13.77 -8.55 1.05
N SER A 59 -14.10 -9.75 0.57
CA SER A 59 -14.35 -10.96 1.36
C SER A 59 -13.45 -11.01 2.58
N PRO A 60 -13.99 -11.33 3.77
CA PRO A 60 -13.15 -11.46 4.91
C PRO A 60 -12.26 -12.68 4.67
N GLN A 61 -10.99 -12.41 4.34
CA GLN A 61 -9.90 -13.36 4.53
C GLN A 61 -9.72 -13.51 6.04
N PHE A 62 -10.72 -14.08 6.74
CA PHE A 62 -10.63 -14.40 8.16
C PHE A 62 -9.52 -15.43 8.42
N LEU A 63 -9.04 -16.09 7.37
CA LEU A 63 -7.78 -16.80 7.31
C LEU A 63 -6.78 -15.98 6.49
N SER A 64 -6.22 -14.92 7.06
CA SER A 64 -4.90 -14.46 6.61
C SER A 64 -3.93 -15.56 7.00
N VAL A 65 -3.73 -16.55 6.12
CA VAL A 65 -2.68 -17.54 6.31
C VAL A 65 -1.37 -16.78 6.17
N ASN A 66 -0.76 -16.46 7.30
CA ASN A 66 0.58 -15.89 7.34
C ASN A 66 1.52 -17.04 6.98
N TYR A 67 1.84 -17.16 5.69
CA TYR A 67 2.82 -18.12 5.22
C TYR A 67 4.19 -17.77 5.80
N ARG A 68 4.77 -18.71 6.53
CA ARG A 68 6.16 -18.66 6.99
C ARG A 68 7.04 -19.40 6.00
N GLU A 69 8.34 -19.14 6.07
CA GLU A 69 9.31 -19.86 5.28
C GLU A 69 9.18 -21.38 5.51
N GLY A 70 9.10 -22.14 4.41
CA GLY A 70 8.96 -23.59 4.45
C GLY A 70 7.53 -24.12 4.48
N ASP A 71 6.51 -23.26 4.64
CA ASP A 71 5.10 -23.63 4.50
C ASP A 71 4.78 -24.03 3.05
N ILE A 72 3.74 -24.85 2.87
CA ILE A 72 3.24 -25.23 1.54
C ILE A 72 2.05 -24.34 1.21
N ALA A 73 2.08 -23.67 0.07
CA ALA A 73 1.00 -22.80 -0.36
C ALA A 73 -0.29 -23.58 -0.65
N THR A 74 -1.39 -23.22 0.02
CA THR A 74 -2.70 -23.88 -0.16
C THR A 74 -3.52 -23.26 -1.30
N SER A 75 -3.11 -22.10 -1.82
CA SER A 75 -3.79 -21.34 -2.88
C SER A 75 -2.78 -20.56 -3.72
N ASP A 76 -3.09 -20.31 -5.01
CA ASP A 76 -2.29 -19.41 -5.85
C ASP A 76 -2.37 -17.98 -5.29
N ILE A 77 -1.23 -17.37 -4.99
CA ILE A 77 -1.17 -15.99 -4.49
C ILE A 77 -0.60 -15.10 -5.58
N ARG A 78 -1.38 -14.11 -6.01
CA ARG A 78 -0.98 -13.11 -7.00
C ARG A 78 -1.00 -11.70 -6.42
N ALA A 79 -0.17 -10.83 -6.97
CA ALA A 79 -0.14 -9.41 -6.63
C ALA A 79 -1.49 -8.75 -6.94
N THR A 80 -2.16 -8.17 -5.94
CA THR A 80 -3.48 -7.53 -6.13
C THR A 80 -3.39 -6.16 -6.81
N GLN A 81 -2.22 -5.53 -6.78
CA GLN A 81 -1.92 -4.21 -7.34
C GLN A 81 -0.42 -4.12 -7.64
N ASP A 82 0.02 -3.02 -8.26
CA ASP A 82 1.44 -2.75 -8.42
C ASP A 82 2.07 -2.49 -7.04
N TYR A 83 3.13 -3.23 -6.70
CA TYR A 83 3.88 -3.03 -5.46
C TYR A 83 5.31 -2.63 -5.77
N LEU A 84 5.81 -1.66 -5.00
CA LEU A 84 7.23 -1.33 -4.95
C LEU A 84 7.79 -1.96 -3.68
N ILE A 85 8.51 -3.08 -3.83
CA ILE A 85 9.05 -3.84 -2.70
C ILE A 85 10.56 -3.73 -2.73
N GLU A 86 11.16 -3.40 -1.59
CA GLU A 86 12.61 -3.46 -1.42
C GLU A 86 13.11 -4.90 -1.50
N ASP A 87 14.06 -5.14 -2.39
CA ASP A 87 14.84 -6.36 -2.47
C ASP A 87 15.94 -6.32 -1.40
N LEU A 88 15.71 -7.01 -0.29
CA LEU A 88 16.62 -7.02 0.84
C LEU A 88 17.96 -7.69 0.50
N LEU A 89 17.97 -8.73 -0.35
CA LEU A 89 19.20 -9.45 -0.68
C LEU A 89 20.10 -8.59 -1.57
N LEU A 90 19.53 -7.96 -2.61
CA LEU A 90 20.29 -7.05 -3.46
C LEU A 90 20.70 -5.78 -2.71
N THR A 91 19.86 -5.29 -1.80
CA THR A 91 20.18 -4.12 -0.97
C THR A 91 21.31 -4.44 0.00
N GLU A 92 21.28 -5.56 0.71
CA GLU A 92 22.37 -5.99 1.59
C GLU A 92 23.65 -6.30 0.80
N LYS A 93 23.55 -6.90 -0.39
CA LYS A 93 24.70 -7.11 -1.25
C LYS A 93 25.35 -5.78 -1.65
N LYS A 94 24.58 -4.79 -2.08
CA LYS A 94 25.10 -3.45 -2.42
C LYS A 94 25.66 -2.71 -1.20
N ARG A 95 25.03 -2.90 -0.03
CA ARG A 95 25.53 -2.38 1.25
C ARG A 95 26.91 -2.98 1.60
N ALA A 96 27.07 -4.29 1.46
CA ALA A 96 28.34 -4.97 1.69
C ALA A 96 29.41 -4.57 0.65
N GLU A 97 29.04 -4.38 -0.62
CA GLU A 97 29.94 -3.87 -1.65
C GLU A 97 30.41 -2.44 -1.34
N ALA A 98 29.51 -1.56 -0.89
CA ALA A 98 29.85 -0.20 -0.48
C ALA A 98 30.72 -0.17 0.79
N GLU A 99 30.46 -1.06 1.74
CA GLU A 99 31.27 -1.24 2.95
C GLU A 99 32.70 -1.71 2.60
N GLY A 100 32.82 -2.66 1.67
CA GLY A 100 34.12 -3.16 1.20
C GLY A 100 34.91 -2.16 0.33
N ALA A 101 34.22 -1.17 -0.26
CA ALA A 101 34.82 -0.10 -1.04
C ALA A 101 35.13 1.16 -0.21
N ALA A 102 34.80 1.17 1.09
CA ALA A 102 35.06 2.31 1.96
C ALA A 102 36.58 2.48 2.20
N PRO A 103 37.08 3.73 2.25
CA PRO A 103 38.50 3.99 2.46
C PRO A 103 38.93 3.65 3.90
N TYR A 104 40.18 3.20 4.04
CA TYR A 104 40.80 3.00 5.35
C TYR A 104 41.21 4.36 5.95
N VAL A 105 40.96 4.54 7.24
CA VAL A 105 41.30 5.78 7.94
C VAL A 105 42.62 5.62 8.68
N TYR A 106 43.53 6.56 8.47
CA TYR A 106 44.81 6.66 9.16
C TYR A 106 44.87 8.00 9.91
N SER A 107 45.42 7.97 11.12
CA SER A 107 45.70 9.17 11.90
C SER A 107 47.13 9.63 11.68
N LEU A 108 47.31 10.89 11.30
CA LEU A 108 48.62 11.53 11.12
C LEU A 108 48.88 12.50 12.26
N ASP A 109 49.81 12.15 13.15
CA ASP A 109 50.30 13.05 14.17
C ASP A 109 51.39 13.97 13.57
N SER A 110 50.98 15.18 13.19
CA SER A 110 51.87 16.20 12.64
C SER A 110 52.83 16.78 13.69
N ASN A 111 52.56 16.57 14.98
CA ASN A 111 53.32 17.12 16.10
C ASN A 111 54.23 16.08 16.78
N ALA A 112 54.34 14.87 16.24
CA ALA A 112 55.16 13.80 16.81
C ALA A 112 56.64 14.19 17.02
N ASN A 113 57.19 15.06 16.18
CA ASN A 113 58.54 15.61 16.36
C ASN A 113 58.64 16.54 17.58
N LEU A 114 57.60 17.36 17.83
CA LEU A 114 57.53 18.28 18.97
C LEU A 114 57.33 17.50 20.27
N GLU A 115 56.60 16.39 20.25
CA GLU A 115 56.44 15.51 21.41
C GLU A 115 57.77 14.90 21.86
N ILE A 116 58.65 14.51 20.93
CA ILE A 116 60.00 14.06 21.28
C ILE A 116 60.79 15.19 21.94
N VAL A 117 60.74 16.41 21.38
CA VAL A 117 61.42 17.58 21.95
C VAL A 117 60.91 17.86 23.37
N ARG A 118 59.59 17.80 23.59
CA ARG A 118 58.94 17.98 24.89
C ARG A 118 59.41 16.95 25.93
N ARG A 119 59.50 15.67 25.54
CA ARG A 119 60.02 14.61 26.43
C ARG A 119 61.48 14.83 26.81
N PHE A 120 62.30 15.34 25.88
CA PHE A 120 63.67 15.76 26.19
C PHE A 120 63.74 16.98 27.11
N GLU A 121 62.83 17.94 26.96
CA GLU A 121 62.71 19.08 27.86
C GLU A 121 62.33 18.65 29.28
N GLU A 122 61.34 17.78 29.42
CA GLU A 122 60.93 17.17 30.70
C GLU A 122 62.10 16.40 31.33
N ALA A 123 62.82 15.58 30.56
CA ALA A 123 63.99 14.84 31.03
C ALA A 123 65.15 15.72 31.50
N LEU A 124 65.42 16.83 30.80
CA LEU A 124 66.45 17.80 31.19
C LEU A 124 66.05 18.59 32.44
N SER A 125 64.77 18.91 32.61
CA SER A 125 64.26 19.57 33.81
C SER A 125 64.41 18.69 35.06
N LEU A 126 64.08 17.40 34.97
CA LEU A 126 64.21 16.44 36.07
C LEU A 126 65.67 16.21 36.50
N LEU A 127 66.62 16.33 35.57
CA LEU A 127 68.05 16.25 35.85
C LEU A 127 68.61 17.51 36.48
N ARG A 128 67.96 18.67 36.29
CA ARG A 128 68.38 19.94 36.89
C ARG A 128 68.05 20.00 38.38
N ASP A 129 66.95 19.37 38.78
CA ASP A 129 66.49 19.34 40.17
C ASP A 129 67.26 18.32 41.04
N GLN A 130 68.13 17.49 40.45
CA GLN A 130 68.96 16.51 41.18
C GLN A 130 70.46 16.68 40.90
N GLU A 131 71.24 17.10 41.89
CA GLU A 131 72.70 17.35 41.76
C GLU A 131 73.53 16.09 41.46
N LYS A 132 72.99 14.87 41.64
CA LYS A 132 73.60 13.60 41.17
C LYS A 132 72.51 12.59 40.77
N PRO A 133 72.52 12.04 39.53
CA PRO A 133 71.56 11.01 39.15
C PRO A 133 71.91 9.68 39.84
N GLY A 134 71.26 9.42 40.98
CA GLY A 134 71.19 8.09 41.57
C GLY A 134 70.35 7.13 40.71
N MET A 135 70.17 5.89 41.16
CA MET A 135 69.35 4.88 40.47
C MET A 135 67.90 5.35 40.25
N GLN A 136 67.36 6.16 41.17
CA GLN A 136 66.01 6.73 41.11
C GLN A 136 65.86 7.86 40.08
N GLY A 137 66.84 8.76 39.95
CA GLY A 137 66.82 9.82 38.93
C GLY A 137 66.92 9.25 37.51
N ARG A 138 67.69 8.16 37.31
CA ARG A 138 67.76 7.45 36.02
C ARG A 138 66.41 6.82 35.64
N ALA A 139 65.68 6.25 36.59
CA ALA A 139 64.37 5.67 36.34
C ALA A 139 63.34 6.75 35.96
N ALA A 140 63.36 7.92 36.62
CA ALA A 140 62.51 9.05 36.28
C ALA A 140 62.79 9.61 34.87
N VAL A 141 64.06 9.73 34.50
CA VAL A 141 64.48 10.22 33.17
C VAL A 141 64.19 9.20 32.07
N ALA A 142 64.35 7.90 32.35
CA ALA A 142 63.92 6.83 31.44
C ALA A 142 62.40 6.79 31.24
N ALA A 143 61.63 7.08 32.29
CA ALA A 143 60.18 7.21 32.21
C ALA A 143 59.74 8.42 31.37
N ALA A 144 60.38 9.58 31.55
CA ALA A 144 60.09 10.80 30.77
C ALA A 144 60.41 10.62 29.27
N LEU A 145 61.53 9.96 28.94
CA LEU A 145 61.92 9.67 27.56
C LEU A 145 61.20 8.44 26.97
N ALA A 146 60.48 7.67 27.79
CA ALA A 146 59.82 6.41 27.41
C ALA A 146 60.76 5.38 26.74
N VAL A 147 62.06 5.41 27.08
CA VAL A 147 63.10 4.53 26.53
C VAL A 147 64.07 4.16 27.64
N GLU A 148 64.61 2.93 27.61
CA GLU A 148 65.67 2.51 28.54
C GLU A 148 66.97 3.27 28.28
N ILE A 149 67.52 3.93 29.31
CA ILE A 149 68.72 4.76 29.18
C ILE A 149 69.88 4.10 29.92
N SER A 150 71.07 4.04 29.32
CA SER A 150 72.30 3.55 29.97
C SER A 150 72.90 4.60 30.92
N THR A 151 73.80 4.17 31.82
CA THR A 151 74.50 5.10 32.74
C THR A 151 75.32 6.16 32.00
N LYS A 152 75.87 5.82 30.83
CA LYS A 152 76.61 6.74 29.96
C LYS A 152 75.70 7.80 29.31
N GLU A 153 74.51 7.39 28.88
CA GLU A 153 73.52 8.27 28.26
C GLU A 153 72.88 9.22 29.28
N ALA A 154 72.57 8.75 30.49
CA ALA A 154 72.10 9.62 31.57
C ALA A 154 73.17 10.66 31.98
N ALA A 155 74.44 10.25 32.01
CA ALA A 155 75.55 11.16 32.26
C ALA A 155 75.76 12.16 31.11
N ALA A 156 75.54 11.77 29.86
CA ALA A 156 75.59 12.66 28.70
C ALA A 156 74.47 13.71 28.73
N LEU A 157 73.24 13.32 29.13
CA LEU A 157 72.13 14.25 29.34
C LEU A 157 72.44 15.29 30.43
N SER A 158 73.04 14.88 31.55
CA SER A 158 73.40 15.80 32.64
C SER A 158 74.52 16.80 32.29
N ARG A 159 75.25 16.57 31.19
CA ARG A 159 76.33 17.44 30.70
C ARG A 159 75.90 18.40 29.59
N VAL A 160 74.63 18.38 29.20
CA VAL A 160 74.05 19.40 28.31
C VAL A 160 74.03 20.72 29.06
N ARG A 161 74.73 21.74 28.55
CA ARG A 161 74.85 23.06 29.22
C ARG A 161 73.90 24.11 28.63
N GLN A 162 73.43 23.89 27.40
CA GLN A 162 72.57 24.82 26.67
C GLN A 162 71.32 24.10 26.16
N ASP A 163 70.38 23.83 27.07
CA ASP A 163 69.17 23.04 26.80
C ASP A 163 68.33 23.61 25.66
N ARG A 164 68.14 24.94 25.62
CA ARG A 164 67.37 25.60 24.55
C ARG A 164 68.00 25.42 23.16
N ALA A 165 69.33 25.46 23.08
CA ALA A 165 70.04 25.30 21.81
C ALA A 165 70.00 23.83 21.34
N PHE A 166 70.14 22.89 22.28
CA PHE A 166 70.00 21.45 22.02
C PHE A 166 68.60 21.08 21.53
N LEU A 167 67.55 21.52 22.24
CA LEU A 167 66.15 21.22 21.91
C LEU A 167 65.74 21.82 20.56
N ALA A 168 66.21 23.04 20.24
CA ALA A 168 65.96 23.69 18.96
C ALA A 168 66.67 22.97 17.79
N ASP A 169 67.90 22.49 17.99
CA ASP A 169 68.63 21.70 16.98
C ASP A 169 67.96 20.34 16.78
N LEU A 170 67.58 19.66 17.87
CA LEU A 170 66.86 18.38 17.82
C LEU A 170 65.54 18.50 17.03
N GLY A 171 64.71 19.51 17.33
CA GLY A 171 63.45 19.73 16.63
C GLY A 171 63.65 20.03 15.13
N ARG A 172 64.65 20.85 14.79
CA ARG A 172 65.00 21.19 13.40
C ARG A 172 65.46 19.96 12.61
N GLN A 173 66.27 19.11 13.24
CA GLN A 173 66.81 17.91 12.60
C GLN A 173 65.77 16.80 12.48
N LEU A 174 64.81 16.69 13.42
CA LEU A 174 63.73 15.69 13.36
C LEU A 174 62.61 16.06 12.40
N ALA A 175 62.35 17.34 12.16
CA ALA A 175 61.24 17.80 11.33
C ALA A 175 61.21 17.22 9.90
N PRO A 176 62.34 17.13 9.15
CA PRO A 176 62.35 16.50 7.82
C PRO A 176 61.95 15.01 7.83
N PHE A 177 62.29 14.27 8.90
CA PHE A 177 62.00 12.84 8.99
C PHE A 177 60.51 12.57 9.25
N TYR A 178 59.89 13.36 10.13
CA TYR A 178 58.45 13.24 10.41
C TYR A 178 57.57 13.75 9.25
N ARG A 179 58.12 14.62 8.38
CA ARG A 179 57.49 14.98 7.10
C ARG A 179 57.44 13.82 6.09
N LEU A 180 58.32 12.83 6.20
CA LEU A 180 58.36 11.63 5.33
C LEU A 180 57.37 10.54 5.76
N ARG A 181 56.48 10.83 6.73
CA ARG A 181 55.37 9.97 7.19
C ARG A 181 55.80 8.54 7.50
N ILE A 182 56.15 8.34 8.77
CA ILE A 182 56.67 7.09 9.29
C ILE A 182 55.51 6.14 9.55
N VAL A 183 55.48 5.02 8.83
CA VAL A 183 54.52 3.92 9.02
C VAL A 183 55.18 2.75 9.75
N ALA A 184 54.39 2.00 10.50
CA ALA A 184 54.87 0.79 11.19
C ALA A 184 55.27 -0.32 10.18
N ASP A 185 54.49 -0.48 9.11
CA ASP A 185 54.71 -1.48 8.06
C ASP A 185 54.35 -0.88 6.70
N ARG A 186 55.35 -0.73 5.84
CA ARG A 186 55.19 -0.15 4.50
C ARG A 186 54.41 -1.07 3.56
N ALA A 187 54.53 -2.38 3.70
CA ALA A 187 53.85 -3.32 2.81
C ALA A 187 52.33 -3.32 3.08
N LYS A 188 51.93 -3.29 4.36
CA LYS A 188 50.52 -3.17 4.76
C LYS A 188 49.92 -1.83 4.34
N PHE A 189 50.63 -0.73 4.61
CA PHE A 189 50.17 0.60 4.19
C PHE A 189 49.99 0.70 2.67
N ALA A 190 50.92 0.14 1.88
CA ALA A 190 50.81 0.11 0.42
C ALA A 190 49.64 -0.75 -0.09
N ALA A 191 49.28 -1.82 0.63
CA ALA A 191 48.09 -2.61 0.32
C ALA A 191 46.80 -1.83 0.62
N ASP A 192 46.73 -1.18 1.77
CA ASP A 192 45.59 -0.35 2.17
C ASP A 192 45.42 0.87 1.25
N GLN A 193 46.53 1.45 0.78
CA GLN A 193 46.54 2.56 -0.18
C GLN A 193 45.84 2.19 -1.51
N ARG A 194 45.90 0.92 -1.93
CA ARG A 194 45.18 0.45 -3.14
C ARG A 194 43.65 0.41 -2.95
N HIS A 195 43.19 0.30 -1.70
CA HIS A 195 41.77 0.37 -1.34
C HIS A 195 41.27 1.80 -1.08
N GLY A 196 42.17 2.79 -1.10
CA GLY A 196 41.89 4.18 -0.75
C GLY A 196 42.13 4.45 0.74
N VAL A 197 42.91 5.49 1.04
CA VAL A 197 43.25 5.88 2.40
C VAL A 197 42.83 7.32 2.64
N LEU A 198 42.15 7.54 3.75
CA LEU A 198 41.81 8.85 4.28
C LEU A 198 42.73 9.14 5.47
N VAL A 199 43.38 10.31 5.48
CA VAL A 199 44.26 10.70 6.56
C VAL A 199 43.62 11.82 7.37
N VAL A 200 43.54 11.62 8.67
CA VAL A 200 42.87 12.52 9.62
C VAL A 200 43.87 12.97 10.68
N ASP A 201 43.80 14.24 11.09
CA ASP A 201 44.57 14.72 12.23
C ASP A 201 43.89 14.28 13.54
N PRO A 202 44.61 13.61 14.47
CA PRO A 202 44.01 13.12 15.72
C PRO A 202 43.46 14.22 16.63
N GLY A 203 43.99 15.45 16.52
CA GLY A 203 43.57 16.58 17.35
C GLY A 203 42.31 17.28 16.85
N THR A 204 42.25 17.57 15.55
CA THR A 204 41.12 18.30 14.94
C THR A 204 40.03 17.37 14.39
N LYS A 205 40.35 16.08 14.21
CA LYS A 205 39.53 15.10 13.46
C LYS A 205 39.15 15.56 12.05
N GLN A 206 39.86 16.54 11.52
CA GLN A 206 39.65 17.01 10.15
C GLN A 206 40.53 16.22 9.20
N GLU A 207 40.02 16.03 7.98
CA GLU A 207 40.76 15.43 6.90
C GLU A 207 41.94 16.32 6.53
N VAL A 208 43.15 15.75 6.64
CA VAL A 208 44.36 16.42 6.17
C VAL A 208 44.39 16.19 4.66
N ALA A 209 44.09 17.24 3.89
CA ALA A 209 43.84 17.18 2.46
C ALA A 209 44.90 16.37 1.68
N ALA A 210 44.43 15.69 0.61
CA ALA A 210 45.16 14.78 -0.26
C ALA A 210 46.55 15.28 -0.71
N GLY A 211 47.57 15.00 0.10
CA GLY A 211 48.95 14.99 -0.37
C GLY A 211 49.23 13.65 -1.05
N ASP A 212 50.20 13.61 -1.97
CA ASP A 212 50.67 12.34 -2.50
C ASP A 212 51.25 11.49 -1.34
N TYR A 213 50.51 10.44 -0.95
CA TYR A 213 50.88 9.52 0.13
C TYR A 213 51.83 8.42 -0.37
N SER A 214 52.33 8.52 -1.61
CA SER A 214 53.34 7.62 -2.18
C SER A 214 54.68 7.63 -1.42
N SER A 215 55.02 8.75 -0.78
CA SER A 215 56.23 8.92 0.03
C SER A 215 55.96 8.57 1.49
N SER A 216 55.99 7.27 1.81
CA SER A 216 56.02 6.74 3.18
C SER A 216 57.29 5.95 3.42
N THR A 217 57.83 6.05 4.64
CA THR A 217 59.03 5.30 5.05
C THR A 217 58.70 4.42 6.25
N ASP A 218 59.28 3.23 6.29
CA ASP A 218 59.17 2.31 7.43
C ASP A 218 60.14 2.72 8.55
N LEU A 219 59.85 2.29 9.77
CA LEU A 219 60.66 2.62 10.93
C LEU A 219 62.14 2.18 10.79
N ALA A 220 62.41 1.06 10.09
CA ALA A 220 63.77 0.62 9.80
C ALA A 220 64.48 1.51 8.77
N GLY A 221 63.77 1.97 7.72
CA GLY A 221 64.28 2.93 6.74
C GLY A 221 64.63 4.27 7.39
N VAL A 222 63.76 4.80 8.26
CA VAL A 222 64.04 6.05 8.97
C VAL A 222 65.26 5.90 9.88
N ARG A 223 65.38 4.78 10.62
CA ARG A 223 66.57 4.50 11.46
C ARG A 223 67.88 4.46 10.68
N ARG A 224 67.87 3.97 9.43
CA ARG A 224 69.05 3.99 8.54
C ARG A 224 69.41 5.41 8.12
N THR A 225 68.42 6.23 7.75
CA THR A 225 68.65 7.62 7.34
C THR A 225 69.00 8.52 8.53
N LEU A 226 68.51 8.23 9.73
CA LEU A 226 68.90 8.92 10.97
C LEU A 226 70.33 8.60 11.42
N ALA A 227 70.96 7.58 10.87
CA ALA A 227 72.37 7.33 11.11
C ALA A 227 73.25 8.50 10.59
N SER A 228 72.75 9.34 9.68
CA SER A 228 73.41 10.58 9.25
C SER A 228 72.97 11.84 10.02
N LEU A 229 72.15 11.71 11.07
CA LEU A 229 71.76 12.83 11.93
C LEU A 229 73.01 13.41 12.62
N LEU A 230 73.22 14.72 12.49
CA LEU A 230 74.28 15.45 13.15
C LEU A 230 73.65 16.48 14.09
N LEU A 231 73.74 16.20 15.39
CA LEU A 231 73.45 17.19 16.43
C LEU A 231 74.72 18.02 16.60
N THR A 232 74.62 19.34 16.50
CA THR A 232 75.79 20.24 16.44
C THR A 232 75.80 21.26 17.59
N GLN A 233 74.72 21.36 18.35
CA GLN A 233 74.53 22.38 19.39
C GLN A 233 74.21 21.75 20.75
N GLY A 234 74.63 22.43 21.83
CA GLY A 234 74.15 22.16 23.19
C GLY A 234 75.02 21.31 24.12
N ALA A 235 75.91 20.47 23.59
CA ALA A 235 76.85 19.65 24.36
C ALA A 235 78.14 19.34 23.57
N ALA A 236 79.09 18.64 24.19
CA ALA A 236 80.30 18.17 23.50
C ALA A 236 79.97 17.07 22.48
N GLU A 237 80.72 17.00 21.37
CA GLU A 237 80.49 16.04 20.26
C GLU A 237 80.31 14.59 20.73
N ARG A 238 81.11 14.16 21.72
CA ARG A 238 81.04 12.81 22.30
C ARG A 238 79.71 12.54 23.02
N ASP A 239 79.18 13.54 23.71
CA ASP A 239 77.90 13.45 24.41
C ASP A 239 76.74 13.50 23.40
N LEU A 240 76.84 14.33 22.35
CA LEU A 240 75.85 14.39 21.26
C LEU A 240 75.71 13.07 20.48
N GLN A 241 76.84 12.38 20.21
CA GLN A 241 76.82 11.04 19.61
C GLN A 241 76.15 9.99 20.51
N THR A 242 76.31 10.13 21.82
CA THR A 242 75.66 9.25 22.81
C THR A 242 74.15 9.51 22.86
N LEU A 243 73.72 10.77 22.81
CA LEU A 243 72.31 11.17 22.80
C LEU A 243 71.59 10.80 21.50
N LYS A 244 72.28 10.78 20.36
CA LYS A 244 71.74 10.28 19.09
C LYS A 244 71.21 8.84 19.20
N GLY A 245 71.89 7.97 19.96
CA GLY A 245 71.43 6.60 20.24
C GLY A 245 70.11 6.53 21.02
N VAL A 246 69.85 7.52 21.87
CA VAL A 246 68.57 7.69 22.58
C VAL A 246 67.49 8.19 21.60
N VAL A 247 67.79 9.21 20.81
CA VAL A 247 66.87 9.77 19.79
C VAL A 247 66.42 8.69 18.79
N MET A 248 67.32 7.83 18.30
CA MET A 248 66.97 6.74 17.36
C MET A 248 65.99 5.71 17.96
N ARG A 249 65.99 5.53 19.29
CA ARG A 249 65.09 4.61 20.00
C ARG A 249 63.74 5.24 20.33
N MET A 250 63.67 6.57 20.43
CA MET A 250 62.46 7.32 20.70
C MET A 250 61.55 7.53 19.48
N ILE A 251 62.03 7.23 18.28
CA ILE A 251 61.26 7.49 17.07
C ILE A 251 60.15 6.47 16.89
N SER A 252 58.94 7.00 16.79
CA SER A 252 57.69 6.25 16.62
C SER A 252 57.06 6.56 15.27
N PRO A 253 56.21 5.66 14.75
CA PRO A 253 55.36 5.96 13.60
C PRO A 253 54.46 7.17 13.92
N ASN A 254 54.33 8.09 12.96
CA ASN A 254 53.39 9.21 13.07
C ASN A 254 52.17 9.05 12.17
N LEU A 255 52.14 8.03 11.31
CA LEU A 255 50.97 7.64 10.55
C LEU A 255 50.51 6.26 11.02
N THR A 256 49.38 6.22 11.75
CA THR A 256 48.88 4.99 12.38
C THR A 256 47.46 4.66 11.94
N PHE A 257 47.15 3.37 11.82
CA PHE A 257 45.84 2.90 11.38
C PHE A 257 44.78 3.20 12.44
N ASP A 258 43.73 3.94 12.07
CA ASP A 258 42.58 4.21 12.93
C ASP A 258 41.45 3.23 12.61
N LYS A 259 41.34 2.21 13.47
CA LYS A 259 40.28 1.21 13.36
C LYS A 259 38.90 1.82 13.55
N ASN A 260 38.72 2.76 14.48
CA ASN A 260 37.42 3.32 14.80
C ASN A 260 36.94 4.22 13.66
N GLY A 261 37.81 5.11 13.17
CA GLY A 261 37.51 5.94 12.01
C GLY A 261 37.20 5.11 10.75
N THR A 262 37.88 3.99 10.56
CA THR A 262 37.59 3.05 9.45
C THR A 262 36.21 2.42 9.58
N GLU A 263 35.84 1.93 10.76
CA GLU A 263 34.51 1.33 10.98
C GLU A 263 33.38 2.38 10.86
N ASP A 264 33.64 3.62 11.29
CA ASP A 264 32.70 4.73 11.10
C ASP A 264 32.48 5.02 9.61
N LYS A 265 33.56 5.09 8.80
CA LYS A 265 33.47 5.30 7.35
C LYS A 265 32.79 4.15 6.61
N LYS A 266 33.03 2.91 7.04
CA LYS A 266 32.28 1.73 6.56
C LYS A 266 30.79 1.84 6.86
N GLY A 267 30.43 2.29 8.07
CA GLY A 267 29.05 2.54 8.48
C GLY A 267 28.37 3.64 7.65
N GLU A 268 29.06 4.76 7.42
CA GLU A 268 28.59 5.85 6.55
C GLU A 268 28.36 5.37 5.11
N ALA A 269 29.31 4.62 4.54
CA ALA A 269 29.19 4.06 3.19
C ALA A 269 28.00 3.11 3.08
N ARG A 270 27.77 2.26 4.09
CA ARG A 270 26.62 1.36 4.16
C ARG A 270 25.29 2.12 4.24
N ALA A 271 25.23 3.18 5.05
CA ALA A 271 24.03 4.00 5.24
C ALA A 271 23.68 4.83 3.99
N ALA A 272 24.69 5.22 3.19
CA ALA A 272 24.49 5.97 1.95
C ALA A 272 23.82 5.15 0.83
N VAL A 273 23.85 3.81 0.90
CA VAL A 273 23.22 2.94 -0.10
C VAL A 273 21.71 2.99 0.00
N ARG A 274 21.07 3.55 -1.04
CA ARG A 274 19.61 3.55 -1.17
C ARG A 274 19.09 2.11 -1.40
N PRO A 275 17.96 1.75 -0.77
CA PRO A 275 17.30 0.47 -1.02
C PRO A 275 17.04 0.21 -2.51
N VAL A 276 17.31 -1.01 -2.96
CA VAL A 276 16.99 -1.46 -4.32
C VAL A 276 15.52 -1.85 -4.35
N LEU A 277 14.72 -1.13 -5.13
CA LEU A 277 13.28 -1.37 -5.22
C LEU A 277 12.98 -2.19 -6.48
N PHE A 278 12.26 -3.29 -6.29
CA PHE A 278 11.68 -4.10 -7.35
C PHE A 278 10.20 -3.73 -7.55
N LYS A 279 9.80 -3.52 -8.81
CA LYS A 279 8.41 -3.25 -9.18
C LYS A 279 7.72 -4.56 -9.56
N MET A 280 6.83 -5.03 -8.67
CA MET A 280 5.95 -6.16 -8.95
C MET A 280 4.64 -5.66 -9.55
N LYS A 281 4.22 -6.21 -10.69
CA LYS A 281 3.01 -5.77 -11.39
C LYS A 281 1.76 -6.46 -10.85
N ARG A 282 0.60 -5.79 -10.94
CA ARG A 282 -0.69 -6.43 -10.66
C ARG A 282 -0.86 -7.72 -11.48
N GLY A 283 -1.29 -8.78 -10.82
CA GLY A 283 -1.52 -10.10 -11.42
C GLY A 283 -0.29 -11.00 -11.48
N GLU A 284 0.90 -10.49 -11.13
CA GLU A 284 2.12 -11.28 -11.05
C GLU A 284 2.00 -12.35 -9.95
N MET A 285 2.44 -13.57 -10.26
CA MET A 285 2.30 -14.72 -9.36
C MET A 285 3.46 -14.75 -8.37
N ILE A 286 3.12 -14.79 -7.06
CA ILE A 286 4.07 -14.75 -5.95
C ILE A 286 4.41 -16.18 -5.51
N VAL A 287 3.38 -17.01 -5.32
CA VAL A 287 3.52 -18.44 -4.96
C VAL A 287 2.43 -19.24 -5.67
N ARG A 288 2.79 -20.41 -6.22
CA ARG A 288 1.82 -21.37 -6.79
C ARG A 288 1.29 -22.33 -5.73
N VAL A 289 0.06 -22.84 -5.92
CA VAL A 289 -0.46 -23.95 -5.12
C VAL A 289 0.53 -25.12 -5.09
N GLY A 290 0.79 -25.65 -3.89
CA GLY A 290 1.68 -26.80 -3.68
C GLY A 290 3.17 -26.48 -3.71
N GLU A 291 3.55 -25.23 -4.00
CA GLU A 291 4.93 -24.77 -3.90
C GLU A 291 5.31 -24.52 -2.44
N ARG A 292 6.56 -24.81 -2.09
CA ARG A 292 7.11 -24.49 -0.77
C ARG A 292 7.54 -23.04 -0.75
N VAL A 293 7.04 -22.27 0.21
CA VAL A 293 7.30 -20.83 0.32
C VAL A 293 8.78 -20.60 0.63
N SER A 294 9.48 -19.98 -0.32
CA SER A 294 10.86 -19.49 -0.19
C SER A 294 10.94 -18.37 0.86
N SER A 295 12.10 -18.20 1.50
CA SER A 295 12.39 -17.08 2.40
C SER A 295 12.09 -15.72 1.73
N GLU A 296 12.41 -15.59 0.43
CA GLU A 296 12.14 -14.38 -0.35
C GLU A 296 10.63 -14.16 -0.55
N GLN A 297 9.88 -15.22 -0.85
CA GLN A 297 8.42 -15.17 -1.02
C GLN A 297 7.74 -14.83 0.31
N ALA A 298 8.18 -15.43 1.43
CA ALA A 298 7.64 -15.16 2.77
C ALA A 298 7.81 -13.68 3.16
N MET A 299 8.99 -13.11 2.94
CA MET A 299 9.24 -11.68 3.21
C MET A 299 8.39 -10.76 2.33
N LYS A 300 8.23 -11.08 1.03
CA LYS A 300 7.35 -10.33 0.12
C LYS A 300 5.89 -10.38 0.62
N LEU A 301 5.40 -11.56 0.98
CA LEU A 301 4.05 -11.76 1.51
C LEU A 301 3.86 -10.98 2.82
N GLU A 302 4.82 -11.04 3.76
CA GLU A 302 4.75 -10.29 5.01
C GLU A 302 4.62 -8.79 4.78
N LYS A 303 5.47 -8.19 3.91
CA LYS A 303 5.37 -6.75 3.58
C LYS A 303 4.02 -6.39 2.95
N ILE A 304 3.49 -7.24 2.07
CA ILE A 304 2.17 -7.04 1.43
C ILE A 304 1.05 -7.09 2.48
N PHE A 305 1.04 -8.09 3.36
CA PHE A 305 0.00 -8.26 4.38
C PHE A 305 0.09 -7.21 5.51
N LYS A 306 1.30 -6.81 5.91
CA LYS A 306 1.54 -5.81 6.97
C LYS A 306 1.19 -4.38 6.53
N SER A 307 1.31 -4.08 5.23
CA SER A 307 0.86 -2.79 4.66
C SER A 307 -0.66 -2.57 4.75
N LYS A 308 -1.46 -3.64 4.89
CA LYS A 308 -2.92 -3.58 5.02
C LYS A 308 -3.41 -3.50 6.48
N SER A 309 -2.60 -3.01 7.42
CA SER A 309 -2.86 -3.05 8.88
C SER A 309 -3.91 -2.08 9.43
N LEU A 310 -4.88 -1.62 8.64
CA LEU A 310 -6.17 -1.27 9.24
C LEU A 310 -6.89 -2.59 9.50
N THR A 311 -7.18 -2.89 10.77
CA THR A 311 -7.92 -4.11 11.11
C THR A 311 -9.18 -4.20 10.23
N PRO A 312 -9.56 -5.39 9.73
CA PRO A 312 -10.77 -5.55 8.92
C PRO A 312 -12.00 -4.89 9.56
N VAL A 313 -12.02 -4.82 10.90
CA VAL A 313 -13.02 -4.12 11.72
C VAL A 313 -13.06 -2.62 11.45
N VAL A 314 -11.92 -1.90 11.45
CA VAL A 314 -11.88 -0.45 11.20
C VAL A 314 -12.30 -0.12 9.77
N SER A 315 -11.84 -0.89 8.79
CA SER A 315 -12.28 -0.75 7.39
C SER A 315 -13.78 -1.02 7.26
N GLY A 316 -14.32 -2.00 7.98
CA GLY A 316 -15.75 -2.28 8.07
C GLY A 316 -16.57 -1.11 8.61
N PHE A 317 -16.11 -0.47 9.69
CA PHE A 317 -16.76 0.74 10.24
C PHE A 317 -16.73 1.91 9.25
N GLY A 318 -15.62 2.09 8.52
CA GLY A 318 -15.52 3.12 7.48
C GLY A 318 -16.51 2.92 6.34
N ILE A 319 -16.61 1.68 5.82
CA ILE A 319 -17.58 1.32 4.77
C ILE A 319 -19.01 1.50 5.29
N PHE A 320 -19.30 1.04 6.51
CA PHE A 320 -20.62 1.20 7.14
C PHE A 320 -21.04 2.66 7.25
N GLY A 321 -20.14 3.53 7.74
CA GLY A 321 -20.39 4.97 7.81
C GLY A 321 -20.65 5.58 6.43
N LEU A 322 -19.87 5.18 5.42
CA LEU A 322 -20.02 5.65 4.05
C LEU A 322 -21.36 5.22 3.43
N VAL A 323 -21.76 3.96 3.61
CA VAL A 323 -23.05 3.43 3.17
C VAL A 323 -24.20 4.18 3.83
N LEU A 324 -24.11 4.44 5.14
CA LEU A 324 -25.11 5.23 5.87
C LEU A 324 -25.25 6.63 5.28
N VAL A 325 -24.15 7.32 5.03
CA VAL A 325 -24.16 8.67 4.44
C VAL A 325 -24.76 8.65 3.03
N LEU A 326 -24.36 7.69 2.19
CA LEU A 326 -24.85 7.55 0.83
C LEU A 326 -26.33 7.18 0.76
N CYS A 327 -26.87 6.42 1.72
CA CYS A 327 -28.30 6.13 1.76
C CYS A 327 -29.11 7.29 2.39
N TYR A 328 -28.61 7.88 3.48
CA TYR A 328 -29.35 8.88 4.25
C TYR A 328 -29.41 10.25 3.58
N ALA A 329 -28.28 10.76 3.04
CA ALA A 329 -28.22 12.12 2.53
C ALA A 329 -29.11 12.34 1.29
N PRO A 330 -29.08 11.47 0.24
CA PRO A 330 -29.97 11.58 -0.91
C PRO A 330 -31.44 11.35 -0.56
N TYR A 331 -31.74 10.42 0.37
CA TYR A 331 -33.10 10.23 0.89
C TYR A 331 -33.65 11.49 1.55
N ARG A 332 -32.86 12.11 2.44
CA ARG A 332 -33.22 13.34 3.16
C ARG A 332 -33.34 14.54 2.22
N PHE A 333 -32.49 14.61 1.20
CA PHE A 333 -32.57 15.60 0.15
C PHE A 333 -33.85 15.43 -0.68
N GLY A 334 -34.15 14.20 -1.13
CA GLY A 334 -35.34 13.88 -1.91
C GLY A 334 -36.62 14.25 -1.17
N GLN A 335 -36.74 13.88 0.11
CA GLN A 335 -37.92 14.20 0.91
C GLN A 335 -38.18 15.69 1.08
N LYS A 336 -37.13 16.51 1.18
CA LYS A 336 -37.28 17.95 1.40
C LYS A 336 -37.49 18.74 0.12
N ASN A 337 -36.81 18.34 -0.96
CA ASN A 337 -36.70 19.18 -2.16
C ASN A 337 -37.55 18.67 -3.34
N ILE A 338 -38.04 17.43 -3.31
CA ILE A 338 -38.75 16.83 -4.44
C ILE A 338 -40.20 16.52 -4.05
N ARG A 339 -41.15 17.29 -4.60
CA ARG A 339 -42.58 17.19 -4.25
C ARG A 339 -43.19 15.79 -4.46
N LYS A 340 -42.76 15.07 -5.50
CA LYS A 340 -43.23 13.70 -5.84
C LYS A 340 -42.47 12.59 -5.10
N PHE A 341 -41.47 12.92 -4.29
CA PHE A 341 -40.69 11.95 -3.50
C PHE A 341 -41.35 11.73 -2.12
N LYS A 342 -42.57 11.17 -2.13
CA LYS A 342 -43.29 10.81 -0.91
C LYS A 342 -43.32 9.29 -0.75
N LEU A 343 -42.35 8.77 0.00
CA LEU A 343 -42.20 7.34 0.24
C LEU A 343 -42.99 6.90 1.47
N THR A 344 -43.83 5.88 1.30
CA THR A 344 -44.45 5.11 2.36
C THR A 344 -43.45 4.11 2.97
N ASN A 345 -43.76 3.52 4.13
CA ASN A 345 -42.88 2.51 4.72
C ASN A 345 -42.73 1.28 3.82
N LYS A 346 -43.78 0.93 3.07
CA LYS A 346 -43.74 -0.16 2.08
C LYS A 346 -42.75 0.15 0.97
N ASP A 347 -42.72 1.38 0.46
CA ASP A 347 -41.78 1.78 -0.58
C ASP A 347 -40.33 1.72 -0.09
N ILE A 348 -40.07 2.16 1.15
CA ILE A 348 -38.72 2.10 1.74
C ILE A 348 -38.29 0.64 1.94
N LEU A 349 -39.20 -0.23 2.40
CA LEU A 349 -38.94 -1.66 2.53
C LEU A 349 -38.66 -2.30 1.16
N LEU A 350 -39.43 -1.96 0.13
CA LEU A 350 -39.16 -2.40 -1.24
C LEU A 350 -37.76 -1.97 -1.71
N LEU A 351 -37.42 -0.69 -1.57
CA LEU A 351 -36.10 -0.16 -1.96
C LEU A 351 -34.96 -0.84 -1.20
N SER A 352 -35.15 -1.12 0.10
CA SER A 352 -34.17 -1.84 0.91
C SER A 352 -33.93 -3.28 0.44
N LEU A 353 -35.01 -4.02 0.19
CA LEU A 353 -34.91 -5.41 -0.22
C LEU A 353 -34.32 -5.51 -1.63
N LEU A 354 -34.73 -4.61 -2.51
CA LEU A 354 -34.28 -4.55 -3.89
C LEU A 354 -32.79 -4.16 -3.99
N THR A 355 -32.31 -3.19 -3.18
CA THR A 355 -30.87 -2.88 -3.10
C THR A 355 -30.07 -4.08 -2.60
N VAL A 356 -30.45 -4.67 -1.47
CA VAL A 356 -29.73 -5.81 -0.89
C VAL A 356 -29.69 -7.00 -1.85
N THR A 357 -30.83 -7.33 -2.48
CA THR A 357 -30.91 -8.43 -3.47
C THR A 357 -30.04 -8.15 -4.69
N ASN A 358 -30.07 -6.92 -5.21
CA ASN A 358 -29.25 -6.52 -6.35
C ASN A 358 -27.75 -6.60 -6.02
N PHE A 359 -27.32 -6.11 -4.86
CA PHE A 359 -25.91 -6.19 -4.43
C PHE A 359 -25.47 -7.62 -4.15
N ALA A 360 -26.35 -8.47 -3.61
CA ALA A 360 -26.06 -9.89 -3.42
C ALA A 360 -25.85 -10.60 -4.78
N LEU A 361 -26.71 -10.31 -5.76
CA LEU A 361 -26.54 -10.82 -7.12
C LEU A 361 -25.24 -10.32 -7.75
N LEU A 362 -24.95 -9.02 -7.67
CA LEU A 362 -23.71 -8.47 -8.22
C LEU A 362 -22.47 -9.06 -7.55
N LYS A 363 -22.51 -9.33 -6.23
CA LYS A 363 -21.42 -10.00 -5.50
C LYS A 363 -21.23 -11.45 -5.96
N LEU A 364 -22.32 -12.18 -6.20
CA LEU A 364 -22.29 -13.53 -6.74
C LEU A 364 -21.65 -13.52 -8.13
N VAL A 365 -22.14 -12.67 -9.04
CA VAL A 365 -21.62 -12.57 -10.41
C VAL A 365 -20.14 -12.15 -10.39
N PHE A 366 -19.74 -11.21 -9.53
CA PHE A 366 -18.34 -10.82 -9.35
C PHE A 366 -17.44 -11.97 -8.91
N THR A 367 -17.91 -12.78 -7.96
CA THR A 367 -17.18 -13.96 -7.49
C THR A 367 -17.02 -14.98 -8.61
N VAL A 368 -18.10 -15.27 -9.35
CA VAL A 368 -18.07 -16.19 -10.50
C VAL A 368 -17.16 -15.66 -11.62
N SER A 369 -17.24 -14.37 -11.96
CA SER A 369 -16.38 -13.78 -13.01
C SER A 369 -14.90 -13.85 -12.67
N SER A 370 -14.55 -13.71 -11.38
CA SER A 370 -13.17 -13.85 -10.93
C SER A 370 -12.62 -15.27 -11.09
N ALA A 371 -13.48 -16.29 -10.94
CA ALA A 371 -13.11 -17.68 -11.17
C ALA A 371 -13.01 -18.01 -12.68
N LEU A 372 -13.87 -17.41 -13.51
CA LEU A 372 -13.88 -17.61 -14.97
C LEU A 372 -12.62 -17.06 -15.67
N GLY A 373 -11.97 -16.04 -15.11
CA GLY A 373 -10.72 -15.50 -15.65
C GLY A 373 -9.58 -16.52 -15.73
N GLY A 374 -9.65 -17.62 -14.97
CA GLY A 374 -8.71 -18.75 -15.08
C GLY A 374 -9.01 -19.70 -16.24
N ILE A 375 -10.25 -19.75 -16.73
CA ILE A 375 -10.72 -20.70 -17.76
C ILE A 375 -10.57 -20.12 -19.18
N PHE A 376 -10.74 -18.80 -19.33
CA PHE A 376 -10.59 -18.11 -20.62
C PHE A 376 -9.48 -17.05 -20.56
N PRO A 377 -8.20 -17.44 -20.76
CA PRO A 377 -7.05 -16.54 -20.64
C PRO A 377 -7.08 -15.37 -21.64
N SER A 378 -7.79 -15.54 -22.75
CA SER A 378 -7.88 -14.55 -23.83
C SER A 378 -8.77 -13.35 -23.50
N VAL A 379 -9.57 -13.43 -22.42
CA VAL A 379 -10.49 -12.36 -22.01
C VAL A 379 -10.04 -11.85 -20.65
N ASP A 380 -9.64 -10.58 -20.58
CA ASP A 380 -9.35 -9.93 -19.30
C ASP A 380 -10.56 -10.00 -18.35
N THR A 381 -10.28 -10.29 -17.07
CA THR A 381 -11.29 -10.45 -16.03
C THR A 381 -12.11 -9.18 -15.85
N ALA A 382 -11.53 -8.01 -16.15
CA ALA A 382 -12.25 -6.75 -16.12
C ALA A 382 -13.43 -6.73 -17.12
N SER A 383 -13.30 -7.29 -18.31
CA SER A 383 -14.36 -7.15 -19.33
C SER A 383 -15.68 -7.80 -18.97
N TYR A 384 -15.70 -8.76 -18.06
CA TYR A 384 -16.94 -9.37 -17.58
C TYR A 384 -17.85 -8.38 -16.82
N PHE A 385 -17.33 -7.26 -16.29
CA PHE A 385 -18.18 -6.29 -15.58
C PHE A 385 -19.26 -5.68 -16.49
N TYR A 386 -19.01 -5.58 -17.80
CA TYR A 386 -19.97 -5.04 -18.76
C TYR A 386 -21.22 -5.92 -18.93
N LEU A 387 -21.17 -7.18 -18.47
CA LEU A 387 -22.29 -8.11 -18.50
C LEU A 387 -23.26 -7.89 -17.32
N PHE A 388 -22.85 -7.12 -16.31
CA PHE A 388 -23.57 -7.05 -15.05
C PHE A 388 -24.86 -6.23 -15.19
N PRO A 389 -25.96 -6.65 -14.54
CA PRO A 389 -27.26 -5.99 -14.68
C PRO A 389 -27.39 -4.72 -13.81
N PHE A 390 -26.47 -3.76 -13.95
CA PHE A 390 -26.42 -2.55 -13.11
C PHE A 390 -27.67 -1.66 -13.24
N ALA A 391 -28.27 -1.59 -14.44
CA ALA A 391 -29.42 -0.73 -14.70
C ALA A 391 -30.75 -1.32 -14.20
N ALA A 392 -30.78 -2.63 -13.96
CA ALA A 392 -32.01 -3.39 -13.81
C ALA A 392 -32.82 -2.97 -12.57
N SER A 393 -32.14 -2.74 -11.46
CA SER A 393 -32.78 -2.27 -10.22
C SER A 393 -33.43 -0.89 -10.38
N ALA A 394 -32.79 0.04 -11.10
CA ALA A 394 -33.36 1.36 -11.38
C ALA A 394 -34.59 1.29 -12.29
N ILE A 395 -34.60 0.39 -13.27
CA ILE A 395 -35.75 0.14 -14.16
C ILE A 395 -36.95 -0.35 -13.33
N ILE A 396 -36.74 -1.31 -12.42
CA ILE A 396 -37.80 -1.83 -11.55
C ILE A 396 -38.37 -0.71 -10.66
N VAL A 397 -37.50 0.09 -10.05
CA VAL A 397 -37.91 1.24 -9.23
C VAL A 397 -38.75 2.22 -10.03
N ARG A 398 -38.40 2.49 -11.29
CA ARG A 398 -39.18 3.39 -12.15
C ARG A 398 -40.57 2.86 -12.46
N ILE A 399 -40.71 1.56 -12.70
CA ILE A 399 -41.98 0.93 -13.08
C ILE A 399 -42.96 0.90 -11.91
N ILE A 400 -42.44 0.64 -10.70
CA ILE A 400 -43.28 0.47 -9.50
C ILE A 400 -43.58 1.80 -8.81
N LEU A 401 -42.59 2.70 -8.79
CA LEU A 401 -42.68 4.01 -8.14
C LEU A 401 -42.69 5.12 -9.20
N ASN A 402 -41.83 6.13 -9.05
CA ASN A 402 -41.80 7.32 -9.90
C ASN A 402 -40.39 7.58 -10.45
N SER A 403 -40.30 8.40 -11.50
CA SER A 403 -39.04 8.83 -12.12
C SER A 403 -38.08 9.48 -11.13
N GLU A 404 -38.61 10.31 -10.25
CA GLU A 404 -37.83 11.05 -9.26
C GLU A 404 -37.20 10.11 -8.23
N VAL A 405 -37.93 9.05 -7.83
CA VAL A 405 -37.41 8.03 -6.92
C VAL A 405 -36.32 7.21 -7.60
N ALA A 406 -36.53 6.83 -8.87
CA ALA A 406 -35.54 6.09 -9.64
C ALA A 406 -34.23 6.88 -9.83
N LEU A 407 -34.29 8.20 -10.05
CA LEU A 407 -33.09 9.03 -10.16
C LEU A 407 -32.30 9.11 -8.86
N VAL A 408 -32.97 9.36 -7.72
CA VAL A 408 -32.32 9.34 -6.40
C VAL A 408 -31.73 7.96 -6.13
N TYR A 409 -32.44 6.90 -6.49
CA TYR A 409 -31.98 5.52 -6.34
C TYR A 409 -30.70 5.24 -7.15
N CYS A 410 -30.61 5.69 -8.41
CA CYS A 410 -29.39 5.60 -9.21
C CYS A 410 -28.21 6.32 -8.55
N ALA A 411 -28.44 7.54 -8.04
CA ALA A 411 -27.41 8.33 -7.37
C ALA A 411 -26.86 7.68 -6.10
N VAL A 412 -27.66 6.84 -5.43
CA VAL A 412 -27.22 6.02 -4.28
C VAL A 412 -26.49 4.76 -4.74
N CYS A 413 -27.07 4.01 -5.67
CA CYS A 413 -26.57 2.69 -6.06
C CYS A 413 -25.26 2.74 -6.86
N ALA A 414 -25.07 3.75 -7.71
CA ALA A 414 -23.89 3.83 -8.57
C ALA A 414 -22.58 3.98 -7.78
N PRO A 415 -22.43 4.92 -6.82
CA PRO A 415 -21.24 4.99 -5.97
C PRO A 415 -21.01 3.72 -5.15
N LEU A 416 -22.07 3.15 -4.57
CA LEU A 416 -21.99 1.90 -3.80
C LEU A 416 -21.47 0.73 -4.65
N THR A 417 -21.88 0.66 -5.91
CA THR A 417 -21.42 -0.35 -6.87
C THR A 417 -19.94 -0.14 -7.22
N GLY A 418 -19.50 1.11 -7.41
CA GLY A 418 -18.08 1.43 -7.61
C GLY A 418 -17.20 1.04 -6.42
N ILE A 419 -17.66 1.30 -5.19
CA ILE A 419 -16.97 0.88 -3.96
C ILE A 419 -16.87 -0.65 -3.91
N MET A 420 -17.95 -1.37 -4.25
CA MET A 420 -17.97 -2.84 -4.29
C MET A 420 -16.98 -3.42 -5.32
N LEU A 421 -16.84 -2.79 -6.49
CA LEU A 421 -15.94 -3.21 -7.56
C LEU A 421 -14.57 -2.49 -7.49
N ASN A 422 -13.90 -2.59 -6.33
CA ASN A 422 -12.53 -2.08 -6.11
C ASN A 422 -12.38 -0.56 -6.34
N ASN A 423 -13.34 0.24 -5.87
CA ASN A 423 -13.33 1.71 -5.97
C ASN A 423 -13.18 2.23 -7.42
N SER A 424 -13.86 1.57 -8.36
CA SER A 424 -13.73 1.86 -9.80
C SER A 424 -14.69 2.98 -10.25
N LEU A 425 -14.14 4.13 -10.64
CA LEU A 425 -14.89 5.25 -11.20
C LEU A 425 -15.62 4.91 -12.51
N PRO A 426 -15.02 4.17 -13.48
CA PRO A 426 -15.74 3.74 -14.69
C PRO A 426 -17.02 2.96 -14.38
N VAL A 427 -17.01 2.10 -13.34
CA VAL A 427 -18.19 1.34 -12.92
C VAL A 427 -19.28 2.27 -12.37
N VAL A 428 -18.91 3.31 -11.60
CA VAL A 428 -19.87 4.32 -11.11
C VAL A 428 -20.57 5.00 -12.29
N ILE A 429 -19.79 5.49 -13.27
CA ILE A 429 -20.33 6.19 -14.44
C ILE A 429 -21.22 5.25 -15.26
N TYR A 430 -20.77 4.02 -15.49
CA TYR A 430 -21.49 3.01 -16.23
C TYR A 430 -22.83 2.64 -15.58
N ALA A 431 -22.82 2.36 -14.27
CA ALA A 431 -24.03 2.03 -13.51
C ALA A 431 -25.00 3.22 -13.44
N LEU A 432 -24.48 4.45 -13.26
CA LEU A 432 -25.29 5.66 -13.16
C LEU A 432 -26.00 5.96 -14.49
N LEU A 433 -25.27 6.05 -15.59
CA LEU A 433 -25.83 6.38 -16.90
C LEU A 433 -26.71 5.24 -17.43
N GLY A 434 -26.28 3.98 -17.28
CA GLY A 434 -27.10 2.81 -17.63
C GLY A 434 -28.41 2.80 -16.84
N GLY A 435 -28.37 3.08 -15.54
CA GLY A 435 -29.56 3.17 -14.69
C GLY A 435 -30.51 4.30 -15.07
N ILE A 436 -29.98 5.51 -15.35
CA ILE A 436 -30.78 6.67 -15.79
C ILE A 436 -31.45 6.38 -17.14
N VAL A 437 -30.70 5.87 -18.12
CA VAL A 437 -31.22 5.55 -19.45
C VAL A 437 -32.24 4.42 -19.39
N GLY A 438 -31.98 3.38 -18.60
CA GLY A 438 -32.92 2.30 -18.38
C GLY A 438 -34.22 2.79 -17.77
N ALA A 439 -34.14 3.55 -16.67
CA ALA A 439 -35.30 4.13 -16.03
C ALA A 439 -36.06 5.08 -16.99
N HIS A 440 -35.36 5.90 -17.76
CA HIS A 440 -36.01 6.73 -18.77
C HIS A 440 -36.71 5.91 -19.87
N GLY A 441 -36.09 4.80 -20.27
CA GLY A 441 -36.60 3.90 -21.32
C GLY A 441 -37.97 3.29 -21.04
N VAL A 442 -38.34 3.16 -19.76
CA VAL A 442 -39.64 2.62 -19.31
C VAL A 442 -40.62 3.70 -18.83
N ARG A 443 -40.46 4.95 -19.26
CA ARG A 443 -41.33 6.08 -18.84
C ARG A 443 -42.84 5.80 -18.98
N GLN A 444 -43.24 5.04 -20.00
CA GLN A 444 -44.62 4.63 -20.26
C GLN A 444 -44.68 3.12 -20.51
N CYS A 445 -44.59 2.32 -19.44
CA CYS A 445 -44.59 0.87 -19.54
C CYS A 445 -46.01 0.30 -19.64
N LYS A 446 -46.62 0.38 -20.83
CA LYS A 446 -47.95 -0.20 -21.10
C LYS A 446 -47.87 -1.68 -21.50
N GLN A 447 -46.75 -2.13 -22.05
CA GLN A 447 -46.58 -3.49 -22.55
C GLN A 447 -45.24 -4.06 -22.11
N ARG A 448 -45.16 -5.40 -21.97
CA ARG A 448 -43.90 -6.10 -21.64
C ARG A 448 -42.79 -5.81 -22.68
N GLY A 449 -43.15 -5.54 -23.94
CA GLY A 449 -42.21 -5.15 -25.00
C GLY A 449 -41.44 -3.86 -24.69
N THR A 450 -42.01 -2.93 -23.91
CA THR A 450 -41.34 -1.69 -23.50
C THR A 450 -40.10 -1.97 -22.64
N ILE A 451 -40.13 -3.04 -21.84
CA ILE A 451 -38.99 -3.46 -20.99
C ILE A 451 -37.81 -3.90 -21.87
N TYR A 452 -38.08 -4.71 -22.91
CA TYR A 452 -37.04 -5.16 -23.85
C TYR A 452 -36.48 -4.01 -24.68
N SER A 453 -37.33 -3.06 -25.12
CA SER A 453 -36.87 -1.84 -25.79
C SER A 453 -36.00 -0.97 -24.88
N ALA A 454 -36.32 -0.86 -23.59
CA ALA A 454 -35.47 -0.18 -22.62
C ALA A 454 -34.12 -0.88 -22.44
N GLY A 455 -34.10 -2.22 -22.38
CA GLY A 455 -32.86 -3.00 -22.40
C GLY A 455 -31.99 -2.72 -23.61
N LEU A 456 -32.57 -2.63 -24.81
CA LEU A 456 -31.84 -2.28 -26.03
C LEU A 456 -31.24 -0.86 -25.97
N LYS A 457 -31.98 0.12 -25.44
CA LYS A 457 -31.46 1.48 -25.21
C LYS A 457 -30.28 1.47 -24.23
N VAL A 458 -30.38 0.68 -23.16
CA VAL A 458 -29.27 0.48 -22.22
C VAL A 458 -28.07 -0.15 -22.92
N SER A 459 -28.27 -1.18 -23.76
CA SER A 459 -27.20 -1.81 -24.56
C SER A 459 -26.45 -0.78 -25.42
N VAL A 460 -27.16 0.10 -26.13
CA VAL A 460 -26.54 1.12 -26.99
C VAL A 460 -25.68 2.09 -26.19
N VAL A 461 -26.20 2.61 -25.08
CA VAL A 461 -25.44 3.56 -24.24
C VAL A 461 -24.27 2.86 -23.56
N ASN A 462 -24.46 1.62 -23.11
CA ASN A 462 -23.41 0.81 -22.51
C ASN A 462 -22.28 0.50 -23.50
N MET A 463 -22.59 0.20 -24.77
CA MET A 463 -21.58 0.03 -25.82
C MET A 463 -20.79 1.32 -26.06
N ALA A 464 -21.48 2.46 -26.16
CA ALA A 464 -20.83 3.75 -26.33
C ALA A 464 -19.88 4.06 -25.15
N MET A 465 -20.33 3.82 -23.92
CA MET A 465 -19.48 3.99 -22.72
C MET A 465 -18.28 3.04 -22.72
N ALA A 466 -18.48 1.76 -23.07
CA ALA A 466 -17.40 0.78 -23.14
C ALA A 466 -16.32 1.21 -24.14
N LEU A 467 -16.73 1.71 -25.32
CA LEU A 467 -15.82 2.23 -26.33
C LEU A 467 -15.06 3.46 -25.81
N CYS A 468 -15.77 4.43 -25.21
CA CYS A 468 -15.16 5.64 -24.65
C CYS A 468 -14.13 5.31 -23.56
N PHE A 469 -14.42 4.38 -22.65
CA PHE A 469 -13.47 3.98 -21.60
C PHE A 469 -12.22 3.30 -22.17
N HIS A 470 -12.35 2.48 -23.20
CA HIS A 470 -11.19 1.84 -23.84
C HIS A 470 -10.32 2.82 -24.63
N ILE A 471 -10.93 3.79 -25.30
CA ILE A 471 -10.20 4.87 -25.98
C ILE A 471 -9.47 5.75 -24.94
N TYR A 472 -10.12 6.05 -23.81
CA TYR A 472 -9.52 6.83 -22.72
C TYR A 472 -8.36 6.09 -22.02
N GLY A 473 -8.41 4.76 -21.96
CA GLY A 473 -7.38 3.93 -21.32
C GLY A 473 -6.20 3.54 -22.22
N ASP A 474 -5.91 4.32 -23.27
CA ASP A 474 -4.81 4.10 -24.24
C ASP A 474 -4.75 2.70 -24.88
N ASN A 475 -5.89 2.01 -24.97
CA ASN A 475 -6.02 0.72 -25.67
C ASN A 475 -7.11 0.77 -26.77
N PRO A 476 -7.02 1.72 -27.73
CA PRO A 476 -8.03 1.82 -28.77
C PRO A 476 -8.00 0.58 -29.68
N PHE A 477 -9.18 0.04 -29.99
CA PHE A 477 -9.39 -1.01 -31.01
C PHE A 477 -8.62 -2.33 -30.82
N SER A 478 -8.36 -2.74 -29.59
CA SER A 478 -7.88 -4.10 -29.29
C SER A 478 -8.98 -5.16 -29.45
N LEU A 479 -8.59 -6.44 -29.55
CA LEU A 479 -9.55 -7.56 -29.49
C LEU A 479 -10.38 -7.51 -28.20
N GLN A 480 -9.79 -7.00 -27.11
CA GLN A 480 -10.49 -6.79 -25.83
C GLN A 480 -11.64 -5.79 -25.94
N THR A 481 -11.47 -4.75 -26.75
CA THR A 481 -12.53 -3.76 -27.01
C THR A 481 -13.74 -4.42 -27.67
N VAL A 482 -13.52 -5.38 -28.58
CA VAL A 482 -14.61 -6.14 -29.22
C VAL A 482 -15.37 -6.96 -28.19
N TYR A 483 -14.68 -7.66 -27.29
CA TYR A 483 -15.32 -8.41 -26.20
C TYR A 483 -16.12 -7.49 -25.27
N CYS A 484 -15.57 -6.33 -24.89
CA CYS A 484 -16.28 -5.36 -24.04
C CYS A 484 -17.56 -4.85 -24.69
N VAL A 485 -17.52 -4.49 -25.98
CA VAL A 485 -18.69 -4.01 -26.72
C VAL A 485 -19.73 -5.12 -26.83
N ALA A 486 -19.32 -6.36 -27.13
CA ALA A 486 -20.22 -7.51 -27.18
C ALA A 486 -20.87 -7.78 -25.81
N PHE A 487 -20.10 -7.77 -24.72
CA PHE A 487 -20.62 -7.95 -23.37
C PHE A 487 -21.52 -6.80 -22.92
N ALA A 488 -21.22 -5.55 -23.30
CA ALA A 488 -22.09 -4.41 -23.03
C ALA A 488 -23.45 -4.54 -23.75
N LEU A 489 -23.44 -5.05 -24.99
CA LEU A 489 -24.67 -5.32 -25.74
C LEU A 489 -25.51 -6.40 -25.06
N ILE A 490 -24.89 -7.54 -24.74
CA ILE A 490 -25.55 -8.67 -24.06
C ILE A 490 -26.01 -8.27 -22.66
N GLY A 491 -25.22 -7.49 -21.93
CA GLY A 491 -25.52 -6.99 -20.59
C GLY A 491 -26.81 -6.17 -20.56
N GLY A 492 -27.05 -5.29 -21.53
CA GLY A 492 -28.33 -4.56 -21.62
C GLY A 492 -29.55 -5.46 -21.88
N PHE A 493 -29.38 -6.56 -22.63
CA PHE A 493 -30.43 -7.57 -22.78
C PHE A 493 -30.67 -8.35 -21.47
N ILE A 494 -29.60 -8.74 -20.77
CA ILE A 494 -29.68 -9.37 -19.44
C ILE A 494 -30.43 -8.48 -18.45
N ASN A 495 -30.21 -7.15 -18.49
CA ASN A 495 -30.98 -6.20 -17.68
C ASN A 495 -32.49 -6.33 -17.96
N ALA A 496 -32.92 -6.36 -19.22
CA ALA A 496 -34.36 -6.52 -19.55
C ALA A 496 -34.94 -7.86 -19.10
N VAL A 497 -34.19 -8.96 -19.26
CA VAL A 497 -34.61 -10.30 -18.79
C VAL A 497 -34.76 -10.30 -17.27
N TYR A 498 -33.78 -9.76 -16.54
CA TYR A 498 -33.82 -9.66 -15.08
C TYR A 498 -35.02 -8.82 -14.61
N VAL A 499 -35.28 -7.67 -15.24
CA VAL A 499 -36.44 -6.82 -14.91
C VAL A 499 -37.74 -7.57 -15.17
N SER A 500 -37.89 -8.18 -16.36
CA SER A 500 -39.10 -8.91 -16.77
C SER A 500 -39.43 -10.07 -15.82
N GLY A 501 -38.41 -10.78 -15.33
CA GLY A 501 -38.58 -11.86 -14.35
C GLY A 501 -38.87 -11.37 -12.93
N THR A 502 -38.32 -10.21 -12.53
CA THR A 502 -38.43 -9.71 -11.15
C THR A 502 -39.75 -8.97 -10.90
N ILE A 503 -40.30 -8.25 -11.89
CA ILE A 503 -41.53 -7.46 -11.71
C ILE A 503 -42.71 -8.31 -11.18
N PRO A 504 -43.07 -9.47 -11.76
CA PRO A 504 -44.19 -10.27 -11.25
C PRO A 504 -43.99 -10.75 -9.81
N LEU A 505 -42.75 -11.02 -9.40
CA LEU A 505 -42.42 -11.40 -8.02
C LEU A 505 -42.68 -10.24 -7.07
N VAL A 506 -42.25 -9.03 -7.45
CA VAL A 506 -42.46 -7.84 -6.62
C VAL A 506 -43.94 -7.47 -6.54
N GLU A 507 -44.68 -7.55 -7.64
CA GLU A 507 -46.13 -7.34 -7.68
C GLU A 507 -46.86 -8.32 -6.75
N GLY A 508 -46.51 -9.61 -6.80
CA GLY A 508 -47.13 -10.63 -5.95
C GLY A 508 -46.85 -10.44 -4.47
N VAL A 509 -45.62 -10.08 -4.10
CA VAL A 509 -45.19 -9.93 -2.71
C VAL A 509 -45.71 -8.63 -2.08
N PHE A 510 -45.56 -7.52 -2.80
CA PHE A 510 -45.86 -6.19 -2.25
C PHE A 510 -47.26 -5.68 -2.62
N GLN A 511 -47.98 -6.40 -3.49
CA GLN A 511 -49.32 -6.04 -3.97
C GLN A 511 -49.37 -4.66 -4.62
N TYR A 512 -48.29 -4.25 -5.29
CA TYR A 512 -48.30 -3.05 -6.13
C TYR A 512 -49.06 -3.33 -7.43
N THR A 513 -49.99 -2.44 -7.78
CA THR A 513 -50.67 -2.44 -9.07
C THR A 513 -49.87 -1.60 -10.06
N THR A 514 -49.06 -2.24 -10.90
CA THR A 514 -48.37 -1.55 -12.00
C THR A 514 -49.32 -1.31 -13.18
N ASP A 515 -49.00 -0.37 -14.06
CA ASP A 515 -49.78 -0.12 -15.29
C ASP A 515 -49.94 -1.39 -16.15
N VAL A 516 -48.90 -2.23 -16.20
CA VAL A 516 -48.93 -3.52 -16.90
C VAL A 516 -49.95 -4.45 -16.26
N LYS A 517 -50.01 -4.51 -14.93
CA LYS A 517 -50.98 -5.34 -14.21
C LYS A 517 -52.41 -4.83 -14.38
N LEU A 518 -52.61 -3.52 -14.37
CA LEU A 518 -53.91 -2.90 -14.61
C LEU A 518 -54.41 -3.22 -16.03
N LEU A 519 -53.53 -3.16 -17.04
CA LEU A 519 -53.87 -3.54 -18.41
C LEU A 519 -54.13 -5.05 -18.55
N GLU A 520 -53.42 -5.89 -17.82
CA GLU A 520 -53.69 -7.34 -17.76
C GLU A 520 -55.07 -7.63 -17.16
N LEU A 521 -55.46 -6.92 -16.10
CA LEU A 521 -56.77 -7.03 -15.46
C LEU A 521 -57.91 -6.42 -16.30
N ALA A 522 -57.62 -5.37 -17.07
CA ALA A 522 -58.57 -4.76 -18.00
C ALA A 522 -58.81 -5.60 -19.27
N ASN A 523 -58.07 -6.70 -19.47
CA ASN A 523 -58.26 -7.57 -20.61
C ASN A 523 -59.62 -8.29 -20.52
N LEU A 524 -60.50 -8.02 -21.49
CA LEU A 524 -61.85 -8.57 -21.59
C LEU A 524 -61.89 -10.11 -21.65
N ASN A 525 -60.78 -10.74 -22.04
CA ASN A 525 -60.64 -12.19 -22.05
C ASN A 525 -60.37 -12.79 -20.66
N SER A 526 -60.26 -11.97 -19.60
CA SER A 526 -60.07 -12.49 -18.25
C SER A 526 -61.31 -13.30 -17.82
N PRO A 527 -61.12 -14.46 -17.16
CA PRO A 527 -62.23 -15.31 -16.73
C PRO A 527 -63.21 -14.57 -15.81
N LEU A 528 -62.68 -13.61 -15.03
CA LEU A 528 -63.45 -12.80 -14.09
C LEU A 528 -64.35 -11.77 -14.79
N LEU A 529 -63.86 -11.08 -15.82
CA LEU A 529 -64.70 -10.20 -16.64
C LEU A 529 -65.70 -10.98 -17.48
N ARG A 530 -65.32 -12.17 -17.99
CA ARG A 530 -66.24 -13.06 -18.69
C ARG A 530 -67.36 -13.57 -17.77
N GLU A 531 -67.05 -13.90 -16.52
CA GLU A 531 -68.04 -14.29 -15.52
C GLU A 531 -68.97 -13.11 -15.17
N LEU A 532 -68.42 -11.89 -15.03
CA LEU A 532 -69.20 -10.68 -14.79
C LEU A 532 -70.12 -10.36 -15.98
N MET A 533 -69.65 -10.53 -17.22
CA MET A 533 -70.45 -10.36 -18.43
C MET A 533 -71.61 -11.37 -18.51
N VAL A 534 -71.41 -12.61 -18.03
CA VAL A 534 -72.45 -13.66 -18.04
C VAL A 534 -73.43 -13.52 -16.87
N ARG A 535 -72.94 -13.23 -15.66
CA ARG A 535 -73.77 -13.19 -14.44
C ARG A 535 -74.46 -11.85 -14.19
N ALA A 536 -73.86 -10.74 -14.63
CA ALA A 536 -74.35 -9.39 -14.39
C ALA A 536 -74.09 -8.46 -15.61
N PRO A 537 -74.72 -8.72 -16.77
CA PRO A 537 -74.43 -8.00 -18.02
C PRO A 537 -74.67 -6.49 -17.93
N GLY A 538 -75.66 -6.03 -17.17
CA GLY A 538 -75.94 -4.60 -16.99
C GLY A 538 -74.81 -3.86 -16.26
N THR A 539 -74.25 -4.45 -15.20
CA THR A 539 -73.12 -3.89 -14.46
C THR A 539 -71.86 -3.83 -15.32
N TYR A 540 -71.62 -4.88 -16.11
CA TYR A 540 -70.54 -4.90 -17.09
C TYR A 540 -70.68 -3.75 -18.10
N HIS A 541 -71.85 -3.63 -18.72
CA HIS A 541 -72.09 -2.64 -19.77
C HIS A 541 -71.98 -1.20 -19.25
N HIS A 542 -72.49 -0.93 -18.05
CA HIS A 542 -72.37 0.37 -17.39
C HIS A 542 -70.90 0.70 -17.07
N SER A 543 -70.14 -0.27 -16.55
CA SER A 543 -68.73 -0.06 -16.20
C SER A 543 -67.86 0.22 -17.43
N VAL A 544 -68.11 -0.48 -18.55
CA VAL A 544 -67.42 -0.26 -19.82
C VAL A 544 -67.79 1.10 -20.42
N LEU A 545 -69.08 1.48 -20.41
CA LEU A 545 -69.52 2.79 -20.91
C LEU A 545 -68.91 3.95 -20.13
N VAL A 546 -68.93 3.88 -18.79
CA VAL A 546 -68.30 4.89 -17.93
C VAL A 546 -66.79 4.93 -18.16
N GLY A 547 -66.13 3.76 -18.26
CA GLY A 547 -64.70 3.68 -18.57
C GLY A 547 -64.34 4.38 -19.89
N ASN A 548 -65.09 4.10 -20.96
CA ASN A 548 -64.88 4.72 -22.27
C ASN A 548 -65.15 6.24 -22.24
N MET A 549 -66.15 6.70 -21.48
CA MET A 549 -66.43 8.14 -21.32
C MET A 549 -65.30 8.87 -20.58
N VAL A 550 -64.73 8.24 -19.55
CA VAL A 550 -63.60 8.82 -18.80
C VAL A 550 -62.33 8.81 -19.64
N GLU A 551 -62.06 7.74 -20.41
CA GLU A 551 -60.90 7.68 -21.31
C GLU A 551 -60.99 8.71 -22.44
N ALA A 552 -62.17 8.94 -23.01
CA ALA A 552 -62.37 10.00 -24.01
C ALA A 552 -62.18 11.43 -23.46
N GLY A 553 -62.28 11.60 -22.13
CA GLY A 553 -62.12 12.89 -21.45
C GLY A 553 -60.73 13.14 -20.84
N ALA A 554 -59.82 12.15 -20.85
CA ALA A 554 -58.48 12.20 -20.26
C ALA A 554 -57.40 12.41 -21.33
#